data_AF-A0A2V9VQR7-F1
#
_entry.id   AF-A0A2V9VQR7-F1
#
_cell.length_a   1.000
_cell.length_b   1.000
_cell.length_c   1.000
_cell.angle_alpha   90.00
_cell.angle_beta   90.00
_cell.angle_gamma   90.00
#
_symmetry.space_group_name_H-M   'P 1'
#
loop_
_entity.id
_entity.type
_entity.pdbx_description
1 polymer ?
#
loop_
_entity_poly.entity_id
_entity_poly.type
_entity_poly.pdbx_seq_one_letter_code
_entity_poly.pdbx_strand_id
1 'polypeptide(L)'
;MSGPYVINDPALLQSLVRKDAVVEDPAYGVQCVALVKVYATNDNGEPCARSRDWTQGASVKDAAAAGTIEKGTAVATFNKDGKYPSSASGNHACFFVEAQKDGTGFLVLEQHVNPFPDKIQNRVLSYKDKPENGAIQMNNGDCYSIIL
;
A
#
# COMPACT_ATOMS: atom_id res chain seq x y z
N MET A 1 -6.83 10.36 13.87
CA MET A 1 -6.96 8.91 13.66
C MET A 1 -5.59 8.44 13.22
N SER A 2 -4.93 7.65 14.05
CA SER A 2 -3.69 6.98 13.68
C SER A 2 -4.04 5.53 13.37
N GLY A 3 -3.49 4.98 12.29
CA GLY A 3 -3.54 3.58 11.94
C GLY A 3 -2.82 2.70 12.96
N PRO A 4 -2.56 1.42 12.63
CA PRO A 4 -2.59 0.85 11.28
C PRO A 4 -3.98 0.84 10.64
N TYR A 5 -4.02 0.91 9.31
CA TYR A 5 -5.24 0.69 8.55
C TYR A 5 -5.19 -0.68 7.88
N VAL A 6 -6.33 -1.38 7.86
CA VAL A 6 -6.48 -2.71 7.27
C VAL A 6 -7.72 -2.69 6.37
N ILE A 7 -7.70 -3.49 5.29
CA ILE A 7 -8.88 -3.69 4.46
C ILE A 7 -10.07 -4.17 5.31
N ASN A 8 -11.21 -3.51 5.15
CA ASN A 8 -12.40 -3.71 5.99
C ASN A 8 -13.08 -5.08 5.79
N ASP A 9 -12.90 -5.69 4.62
CA ASP A 9 -13.34 -7.05 4.31
C ASP A 9 -12.19 -7.82 3.62
N PRO A 10 -11.57 -8.81 4.30
CA PRO A 10 -10.50 -9.62 3.72
C PRO A 10 -10.87 -10.37 2.42
N ALA A 11 -12.16 -10.64 2.17
CA ALA A 11 -12.61 -11.27 0.93
C ALA A 11 -12.38 -10.37 -0.30
N LEU A 12 -12.27 -9.05 -0.10
CA LEU A 12 -11.96 -8.08 -1.16
C LEU A 12 -10.56 -8.30 -1.73
N LEU A 13 -9.61 -8.83 -0.97
CA LEU A 13 -8.25 -9.15 -1.46
C LEU A 13 -8.24 -10.15 -2.62
N GLN A 14 -9.29 -10.97 -2.73
CA GLN A 14 -9.46 -11.93 -3.83
C GLN A 14 -10.51 -11.47 -4.84
N SER A 15 -11.61 -10.90 -4.36
CA SER A 15 -12.75 -10.57 -5.22
C SER A 15 -12.50 -9.32 -6.08
N LEU A 16 -11.67 -8.37 -5.63
CA LEU A 16 -11.38 -7.15 -6.40
C LEU A 16 -10.53 -7.42 -7.64
N VAL A 17 -9.55 -8.33 -7.59
CA VAL A 17 -8.70 -8.69 -8.74
C VAL A 17 -9.51 -9.27 -9.90
N ARG A 18 -10.67 -9.87 -9.60
CA ARG A 18 -11.58 -10.45 -10.60
C ARG A 18 -12.55 -9.43 -11.19
N LYS A 19 -12.60 -8.23 -10.64
CA LYS A 19 -13.36 -7.11 -11.19
C LYS A 19 -12.40 -6.41 -12.14
N ASP A 20 -12.68 -6.47 -13.44
CA ASP A 20 -11.94 -5.72 -14.48
C ASP A 20 -12.21 -4.21 -14.37
N ALA A 21 -11.97 -3.62 -13.19
CA ALA A 21 -12.32 -2.26 -12.87
C ALA A 21 -11.31 -1.65 -11.88
N VAL A 22 -11.39 -0.33 -11.76
CA VAL A 22 -10.70 0.49 -10.76
C VAL A 22 -11.70 1.06 -9.77
N VAL A 23 -11.18 1.49 -8.61
CA VAL A 23 -11.92 2.30 -7.67
C VAL A 23 -11.64 3.78 -7.93
N GLU A 24 -12.70 4.55 -8.06
CA GLU A 24 -12.65 6.01 -8.13
C GLU A 24 -13.10 6.60 -6.79
N ASP A 25 -12.31 7.52 -6.25
CA ASP A 25 -12.69 8.33 -5.09
C ASP A 25 -12.96 9.78 -5.53
N PRO A 26 -14.04 10.44 -5.08
CA PRO A 26 -14.36 11.80 -5.52
C PRO A 26 -13.27 12.86 -5.29
N ALA A 27 -12.39 12.65 -4.31
CA ALA A 27 -11.30 13.58 -3.98
C ALA A 27 -9.97 13.22 -4.67
N TYR A 28 -9.77 11.95 -5.05
CA TYR A 28 -8.50 11.46 -5.62
C TYR A 28 -8.60 10.97 -7.06
N GLY A 29 -9.81 10.77 -7.59
CA GLY A 29 -10.06 10.10 -8.86
C GLY A 29 -9.64 8.63 -8.82
N VAL A 30 -9.28 8.09 -9.98
CA VAL A 30 -8.70 6.75 -10.11
C VAL A 30 -7.20 6.81 -9.80
N GLN A 31 -6.82 6.50 -8.56
CA GLN A 31 -5.41 6.48 -8.12
C GLN A 31 -5.15 5.37 -7.10
N CYS A 32 -3.89 5.06 -6.83
CA CYS A 32 -3.50 4.07 -5.81
C CYS A 32 -4.03 4.42 -4.40
N VAL A 33 -4.03 5.71 -4.04
CA VAL A 33 -4.60 6.20 -2.77
C VAL A 33 -6.10 5.95 -2.68
N ALA A 34 -6.85 6.04 -3.78
CA ALA A 34 -8.30 5.85 -3.78
C ALA A 34 -8.69 4.43 -3.33
N LEU A 35 -7.95 3.41 -3.78
CA LEU A 35 -8.17 2.03 -3.37
C LEU A 35 -8.05 1.86 -1.84
N VAL A 36 -6.99 2.42 -1.25
CA VAL A 36 -6.77 2.38 0.20
C VAL A 36 -7.85 3.16 0.94
N LYS A 37 -8.18 4.36 0.45
CA LYS A 37 -9.17 5.25 1.08
C LYS A 37 -10.57 4.65 1.15
N VAL A 38 -10.98 3.92 0.10
CA VAL A 38 -12.33 3.34 0.00
C VAL A 38 -12.47 2.09 0.87
N TYR A 39 -11.42 1.27 0.99
CA TYR A 39 -11.54 -0.04 1.63
C TYR A 39 -10.82 -0.16 2.97
N ALA A 40 -9.96 0.77 3.38
CA ALA A 40 -9.23 0.63 4.63
C ALA A 40 -9.91 1.33 5.80
N THR A 41 -9.94 0.65 6.95
CA THR A 41 -10.36 1.19 8.25
C THR A 41 -9.28 0.92 9.30
N ASN A 42 -9.26 1.69 10.39
CA ASN A 42 -8.43 1.34 11.56
C ASN A 42 -9.16 0.34 12.49
N ASP A 43 -8.53 -0.02 13.61
CA ASP A 43 -9.07 -0.98 14.59
C ASP A 43 -10.40 -0.55 15.22
N ASN A 44 -10.72 0.74 15.20
CA ASN A 44 -12.00 1.27 15.67
C ASN A 44 -13.08 1.29 14.58
N GLY A 45 -12.78 0.77 13.38
CA GLY A 45 -13.66 0.82 12.22
C GLY A 45 -13.74 2.21 11.58
N GLU A 46 -12.87 3.15 11.94
CA GLU A 46 -12.88 4.49 11.37
C GLU A 46 -12.26 4.49 9.97
N PRO A 47 -12.79 5.27 9.01
CA PRO A 47 -12.23 5.36 7.67
C PRO A 47 -10.77 5.83 7.66
N CYS A 48 -10.01 5.36 6.68
CA CYS A 48 -8.63 5.79 6.47
C CYS A 48 -8.50 7.33 6.41
N ALA A 49 -7.49 7.91 7.05
CA ALA A 49 -7.23 9.35 7.03
C ALA A 49 -6.87 9.87 5.61
N ARG A 50 -6.73 11.18 5.43
CA ARG A 50 -6.25 11.74 4.15
C ARG A 50 -4.78 11.38 3.99
N SER A 51 -4.33 11.13 2.76
CA SER A 51 -2.94 10.73 2.49
C SER A 51 -1.88 11.71 3.00
N ARG A 52 -2.19 13.01 3.04
CA ARG A 52 -1.32 14.05 3.62
C ARG A 52 -1.10 13.92 5.13
N ASP A 53 -2.01 13.24 5.81
CA ASP A 53 -1.99 13.06 7.27
C ASP A 53 -1.31 11.73 7.65
N TRP A 54 -1.06 10.85 6.67
CA TRP A 54 -0.40 9.57 6.91
C TRP A 54 1.03 9.76 7.41
N THR A 55 1.40 8.94 8.38
CA THR A 55 2.75 8.82 8.90
C THR A 55 3.32 7.44 8.65
N GLN A 56 4.64 7.41 8.50
CA GLN A 56 5.38 6.18 8.29
C GLN A 56 5.36 5.32 9.57
N GLY A 57 4.79 4.12 9.47
CA GLY A 57 4.89 3.07 10.48
C GLY A 57 6.11 2.16 10.28
N ALA A 58 6.00 0.92 10.76
CA ALA A 58 7.05 -0.08 10.57
C ALA A 58 7.26 -0.42 9.09
N SER A 59 8.51 -0.73 8.73
CA SER A 59 8.87 -1.26 7.42
C SER A 59 8.10 -2.54 7.12
N VAL A 60 7.58 -2.67 5.89
CA VAL A 60 6.90 -3.92 5.48
C VAL A 60 7.86 -5.10 5.52
N LYS A 61 9.12 -4.89 5.14
CA LYS A 61 10.17 -5.93 5.17
C LYS A 61 10.39 -6.48 6.57
N ASP A 62 10.56 -5.58 7.54
CA ASP A 62 10.85 -5.97 8.92
C ASP A 62 9.61 -6.60 9.57
N ALA A 63 8.43 -6.03 9.34
CA ALA A 63 7.17 -6.55 9.87
C ALA A 63 6.81 -7.92 9.25
N ALA A 64 7.07 -8.12 7.96
CA ALA A 64 6.90 -9.42 7.30
C ALA A 64 7.87 -10.47 7.84
N ALA A 65 9.15 -10.12 7.99
CA ALA A 65 10.16 -11.03 8.55
C ALA A 65 9.86 -11.42 10.01
N ALA A 66 9.30 -10.50 10.79
CA ALA A 66 8.87 -10.74 12.17
C ALA A 66 7.48 -11.42 12.27
N GLY A 67 6.74 -11.56 11.17
CA GLY A 67 5.38 -12.11 11.18
C GLY A 67 4.35 -11.23 11.88
N THR A 68 4.59 -9.91 11.94
CA THR A 68 3.74 -8.94 12.67
C THR A 68 2.84 -8.10 11.77
N ILE A 69 3.02 -8.16 10.45
CA ILE A 69 2.11 -7.51 9.49
C ILE A 69 0.95 -8.44 9.13
N GLU A 70 -0.26 -7.93 9.20
CA GLU A 70 -1.46 -8.69 8.86
C GLU A 70 -1.78 -8.62 7.37
N LYS A 71 -2.40 -9.68 6.87
CA LYS A 71 -2.95 -9.68 5.51
C LYS A 71 -4.03 -8.60 5.39
N GLY A 72 -3.90 -7.75 4.39
CA GLY A 72 -4.79 -6.62 4.15
C GLY A 72 -4.33 -5.31 4.80
N THR A 73 -3.18 -5.28 5.50
CA THR A 73 -2.63 -4.01 6.02
C THR A 73 -2.35 -3.04 4.87
N ALA A 74 -2.80 -1.81 5.02
CA ALA A 74 -2.52 -0.72 4.10
C ALA A 74 -1.06 -0.26 4.25
N VAL A 75 -0.35 -0.21 3.13
CA VAL A 75 1.06 0.13 3.07
C VAL A 75 1.29 1.18 1.99
N ALA A 76 2.30 2.02 2.20
CA ALA A 76 2.65 3.04 1.22
C ALA A 76 4.15 3.33 1.22
N THR A 77 4.59 4.01 0.17
CA THR A 77 5.90 4.64 0.12
C THR A 77 5.93 5.92 0.96
N PHE A 78 7.01 6.15 1.69
CA PHE A 78 7.23 7.37 2.47
C PHE A 78 8.56 8.01 2.12
N ASN A 79 8.61 9.34 2.13
CA ASN A 79 9.85 10.09 1.93
C ASN A 79 10.75 10.02 3.19
N LYS A 80 11.94 10.63 3.11
CA LYS A 80 12.90 10.69 4.22
C LYS A 80 12.34 11.26 5.54
N ASP A 81 11.27 12.06 5.47
CA ASP A 81 10.65 12.72 6.62
C ASP A 81 9.46 11.91 7.17
N GLY A 82 9.26 10.68 6.69
CA GLY A 82 8.19 9.79 7.11
C GLY A 82 6.80 10.23 6.67
N LYS A 83 6.71 10.97 5.56
CA LYS A 83 5.46 11.50 4.99
C LYS A 83 5.18 10.91 3.62
N TYR A 84 3.90 10.69 3.34
CA TYR A 84 3.45 10.32 2.00
C TYR A 84 3.61 11.53 1.07
N PRO A 85 4.45 11.46 0.03
CA PRO A 85 4.75 12.63 -0.78
C PRO A 85 3.71 12.85 -1.89
N SER A 86 3.46 14.11 -2.21
CA SER A 86 2.67 14.51 -3.39
C SER A 86 3.56 14.57 -4.63
N SER A 87 4.20 13.46 -4.97
CA SER A 87 5.09 13.37 -6.13
C SER A 87 4.30 13.07 -7.42
N ALA A 88 4.83 13.50 -8.56
CA ALA A 88 4.28 13.13 -9.86
C ALA A 88 4.53 11.66 -10.23
N SER A 89 5.51 11.02 -9.59
CA SER A 89 5.83 9.61 -9.77
C SER A 89 6.54 9.03 -8.54
N GLY A 90 6.57 7.70 -8.45
CA GLY A 90 7.32 6.96 -7.44
C GLY A 90 6.56 6.74 -6.13
N ASN A 91 5.60 7.59 -5.79
CA ASN A 91 4.73 7.36 -4.63
C ASN A 91 3.65 6.34 -4.95
N HIS A 92 3.37 5.44 -4.01
CA HIS A 92 2.37 4.40 -4.18
C HIS A 92 1.76 3.97 -2.86
N ALA A 93 0.51 3.53 -2.88
CA ALA A 93 -0.22 3.00 -1.75
C ALA A 93 -1.04 1.78 -2.19
N CYS A 94 -1.06 0.74 -1.37
CA CYS A 94 -1.68 -0.54 -1.70
C CYS A 94 -1.96 -1.36 -0.44
N PHE A 95 -2.48 -2.57 -0.61
CA PHE A 95 -2.69 -3.51 0.50
C PHE A 95 -1.68 -4.65 0.44
N PHE A 96 -1.03 -4.95 1.55
CA PHE A 96 -0.21 -6.15 1.72
C PHE A 96 -1.09 -7.40 1.65
N VAL A 97 -0.70 -8.40 0.87
CA VAL A 97 -1.43 -9.68 0.75
C VAL A 97 -0.69 -10.80 1.47
N GLU A 98 0.59 -10.98 1.15
CA GLU A 98 1.46 -11.99 1.77
C GLU A 98 2.93 -11.73 1.46
N ALA A 99 3.83 -12.17 2.33
CA ALA A 99 5.27 -12.19 2.04
C ALA A 99 5.61 -13.32 1.06
N GLN A 100 6.62 -13.12 0.21
CA GLN A 100 7.15 -14.19 -0.62
C GLN A 100 7.90 -15.20 0.26
N LYS A 101 7.72 -16.50 -0.01
CA LYS A 101 8.31 -17.60 0.79
C LYS A 101 9.84 -17.60 0.79
N ASP A 102 10.44 -17.07 -0.26
CA ASP A 102 11.90 -16.93 -0.42
C ASP A 102 12.46 -15.67 0.26
N GLY A 103 11.60 -14.84 0.87
CA GLY A 103 11.99 -13.60 1.53
C GLY A 103 12.40 -12.48 0.58
N THR A 104 12.16 -12.61 -0.74
CA THR A 104 12.63 -11.64 -1.74
C THR A 104 11.70 -10.44 -1.92
N GLY A 105 10.52 -10.46 -1.32
CA GLY A 105 9.53 -9.41 -1.49
C GLY A 105 8.18 -9.76 -0.87
N PHE A 106 7.14 -9.09 -1.34
CA PHE A 106 5.77 -9.33 -0.91
C PHE A 106 4.77 -9.09 -2.04
N LEU A 107 3.63 -9.77 -1.96
CA LEU A 107 2.49 -9.60 -2.85
C LEU A 107 1.61 -8.46 -2.33
N VAL A 108 1.15 -7.61 -3.23
CA VAL A 108 0.20 -6.53 -2.94
C VAL A 108 -1.03 -6.60 -3.83
N LEU A 109 -2.15 -6.08 -3.32
CA LEU A 109 -3.31 -5.68 -4.09
C LEU A 109 -3.25 -4.18 -4.33
N GLU A 110 -3.30 -3.77 -5.60
CA GLU A 110 -3.10 -2.37 -5.99
C GLU A 110 -3.88 -2.01 -7.26
N GLN A 111 -3.89 -0.72 -7.61
CA GLN A 111 -4.46 -0.23 -8.87
C GLN A 111 -3.64 0.93 -9.42
N HIS A 112 -3.97 1.35 -10.65
CA HIS A 112 -3.38 2.52 -11.31
C HIS A 112 -1.85 2.42 -11.48
N VAL A 113 -1.38 1.24 -11.87
CA VAL A 113 0.03 0.97 -12.14
C VAL A 113 0.18 0.18 -13.43
N ASN A 114 1.27 0.45 -14.16
CA ASN A 114 1.63 -0.33 -15.34
C ASN A 114 1.92 -1.79 -14.96
N PRO A 115 1.51 -2.78 -15.79
CA PRO A 115 0.99 -2.61 -17.15
C PRO A 115 -0.54 -2.47 -17.24
N PHE A 116 -1.29 -2.60 -16.14
CA PHE A 116 -2.76 -2.54 -16.13
C PHE A 116 -3.29 -1.37 -15.28
N PRO A 117 -3.13 -0.10 -15.73
CA PRO A 117 -3.54 1.07 -14.96
C PRO A 117 -5.06 1.20 -14.80
N ASP A 118 -5.83 0.46 -15.59
CA ASP A 118 -7.29 0.43 -15.66
C ASP A 118 -7.92 -0.73 -14.86
N LYS A 119 -7.13 -1.45 -14.05
CA LYS A 119 -7.61 -2.56 -13.23
C LYS A 119 -7.00 -2.58 -11.84
N ILE A 120 -7.72 -3.19 -10.89
CA ILE A 120 -7.15 -3.68 -9.64
C ILE A 120 -6.44 -5.00 -9.94
N GLN A 121 -5.19 -5.11 -9.48
CA GLN A 121 -4.32 -6.25 -9.79
C GLN A 121 -3.49 -6.65 -8.59
N ASN A 122 -2.94 -7.87 -8.68
CA ASN A 122 -1.90 -8.32 -7.78
C ASN A 122 -0.53 -8.09 -8.41
N ARG A 123 0.44 -7.65 -7.59
CA ARG A 123 1.84 -7.54 -8.01
C ARG A 123 2.78 -7.95 -6.90
N VAL A 124 3.89 -8.60 -7.27
CA VAL A 124 5.00 -8.85 -6.36
C VAL A 124 5.94 -7.64 -6.38
N LEU A 125 6.19 -7.08 -5.20
CA LEU A 125 7.19 -6.04 -4.98
C LEU A 125 8.44 -6.67 -4.39
N SER A 126 9.50 -6.79 -5.21
CA SER A 126 10.80 -7.28 -4.78
C SER A 126 11.54 -6.24 -3.93
N TYR A 127 12.28 -6.70 -2.93
CA TYR A 127 13.29 -5.91 -2.22
C TYR A 127 14.48 -5.64 -3.16
N LYS A 128 14.96 -4.40 -3.19
CA LYS A 128 16.03 -3.92 -4.09
C LYS A 128 17.03 -3.01 -3.37
N ASP A 129 17.07 -3.10 -2.05
CA ASP A 129 17.77 -2.20 -1.15
C ASP A 129 17.16 -0.80 -1.11
N LYS A 130 17.22 -0.18 0.06
CA LYS A 130 16.64 1.14 0.25
C LYS A 130 17.47 2.17 -0.53
N PRO A 131 16.85 2.96 -1.41
CA PRO A 131 17.58 3.96 -2.17
C PRO A 131 18.08 5.09 -1.25
N GLU A 132 19.18 5.71 -1.66
CA GLU A 132 19.81 6.79 -0.91
C GLU A 132 18.92 8.03 -0.78
N ASN A 133 19.20 8.86 0.23
CA ASN A 133 18.56 10.16 0.46
C ASN A 133 17.03 10.12 0.59
N GLY A 134 16.46 8.95 0.88
CA GLY A 134 15.02 8.73 1.00
C GLY A 134 14.26 8.98 -0.30
N ALA A 135 14.91 8.71 -1.44
CA ALA A 135 14.19 8.55 -2.70
C ALA A 135 13.13 7.46 -2.56
N ILE A 136 12.03 7.60 -3.27
CA ILE A 136 10.91 6.65 -3.25
C ILE A 136 10.81 5.95 -4.60
N GLN A 137 10.57 4.65 -4.57
CA GLN A 137 10.44 3.83 -5.75
C GLN A 137 9.27 2.87 -5.58
N MET A 138 8.16 3.11 -6.28
CA MET A 138 6.98 2.24 -6.23
C MET A 138 7.27 0.77 -6.58
N ASN A 139 8.34 0.49 -7.33
CA ASN A 139 8.74 -0.86 -7.75
C ASN A 139 9.80 -1.49 -6.82
N ASN A 140 10.01 -0.93 -5.63
CA ASN A 140 11.00 -1.37 -4.65
C ASN A 140 10.32 -1.61 -3.30
N GLY A 141 10.28 -2.86 -2.85
CA GLY A 141 9.66 -3.26 -1.59
C GLY A 141 10.28 -2.59 -0.36
N ASP A 142 11.57 -2.21 -0.39
CA ASP A 142 12.26 -1.53 0.72
C ASP A 142 11.77 -0.08 0.94
N CYS A 143 10.99 0.47 0.00
CA CYS A 143 10.39 1.80 0.13
C CYS A 143 9.06 1.79 0.89
N TYR A 144 8.48 0.62 1.21
CA TYR A 144 7.14 0.52 1.77
C TYR A 144 7.14 0.40 3.29
N SER A 145 6.19 1.09 3.93
CA SER A 145 5.92 0.98 5.36
C SER A 145 4.41 0.94 5.61
N ILE A 146 4.03 0.43 6.78
CA ILE A 146 2.64 0.44 7.26
C ILE A 146 2.16 1.89 7.37
N ILE A 147 0.94 2.14 6.92
CA ILE A 147 0.30 3.46 7.02
C ILE A 147 -0.26 3.64 8.42
N LEU A 148 0.17 4.70 9.11
CA LEU A 148 -0.41 5.21 10.36
C LEU A 148 -1.13 6.54 10.12
#